data_AF-A0A6V3JTV6-F1
#
_entry.id   AF-A0A6V3JTV6-F1
#
_cell.length_a   1.000
_cell.length_b   1.000
_cell.length_c   1.000
_cell.angle_alpha   90.00
_cell.angle_beta   90.00
_cell.angle_gamma   90.00
#
_symmetry.space_group_name_H-M   'P 1'
#
loop_
_entity.id
_entity.type
_entity.pdbx_description
1 polymer ?
#
loop_
_entity_poly.entity_id
_entity_poly.type
_entity_poly.pdbx_seq_one_letter_code
_entity_poly.pdbx_strand_id
1 'polypeptide(L)'
;MFSLASGEPLFLFWAPHIVHTPLQVPKSHLDRFQHVADWRRRRYLAMVNYLDEAIGQVVDLLKSRHMYNDTLIAFSSDNGGPVYQNGTSGANNYPLRGGKASNWEGGVRVNAWASGGLIPESMRSRSLSGLSTAWDWWATFAAVGGIEDIADHKAAAAGLPPIDSVNLWPYWNGSVGQSPRKLIPLGSCVSKGHVKGYDQWCTNSDDKTTVGGVIVDMGSEQGLWKLIREEEIGMNGWQGVSFPNSTTSRFEFYRDSSCGSDGPGCLFKLDEDPTEHNNLAETKPDVVEVLAKILDEAQTTVFSPSRGKLDAELSCAAAQKYGGYWGPFVE
;
A
#
# COMPACT_ATOMS: atom_id res chain seq x y z
N MET A 1 -36.05 16.51 -8.27
CA MET A 1 -35.19 16.91 -7.14
C MET A 1 -35.04 15.68 -6.25
N PHE A 2 -33.99 14.87 -6.43
CA PHE A 2 -33.69 13.73 -5.55
C PHE A 2 -32.51 14.13 -4.67
N SER A 3 -32.81 14.93 -3.64
CA SER A 3 -31.93 15.06 -2.48
C SER A 3 -31.91 13.71 -1.75
N LEU A 4 -30.78 13.28 -1.22
CA LEU A 4 -30.80 12.33 -0.12
C LEU A 4 -31.75 12.89 0.96
N ALA A 5 -32.64 12.05 1.46
CA ALA A 5 -33.77 12.47 2.29
C ALA A 5 -33.37 12.98 3.70
N SER A 6 -32.10 12.86 4.07
CA SER A 6 -31.51 13.50 5.25
C SER A 6 -30.29 14.30 4.77
N GLY A 7 -30.11 15.54 5.22
CA GLY A 7 -28.92 16.35 4.92
C GLY A 7 -27.65 15.84 5.63
N GLU A 8 -27.50 14.52 5.73
CA GLU A 8 -26.39 13.84 6.39
C GLU A 8 -25.26 13.59 5.39
N PRO A 9 -23.99 13.83 5.78
CA PRO A 9 -22.84 13.48 4.95
C PRO A 9 -22.78 11.97 4.65
N LEU A 10 -22.38 11.62 3.42
CA LEU A 10 -22.14 10.23 3.02
C LEU A 10 -20.64 9.89 3.16
N PHE A 11 -20.34 8.81 3.86
CA PHE A 11 -19.06 8.13 3.78
C PHE A 11 -19.23 6.76 3.12
N LEU A 12 -18.54 6.52 2.01
CA LEU A 12 -18.53 5.25 1.29
C LEU A 12 -17.10 4.70 1.22
N PHE A 13 -16.86 3.59 1.91
CA PHE A 13 -15.66 2.78 1.69
C PHE A 13 -15.97 1.63 0.74
N TRP A 14 -15.47 1.75 -0.50
CA TRP A 14 -15.63 0.73 -1.52
C TRP A 14 -14.28 0.03 -1.77
N ALA A 15 -14.17 -1.21 -1.29
CA ALA A 15 -12.99 -2.05 -1.44
C ALA A 15 -13.29 -3.24 -2.37
N PRO A 16 -13.30 -3.05 -3.69
CA PRO A 16 -13.59 -4.13 -4.61
C PRO A 16 -12.45 -5.16 -4.62
N HIS A 17 -12.80 -6.44 -4.77
CA HIS A 17 -11.80 -7.53 -4.85
C HIS A 17 -10.93 -7.43 -6.11
N ILE A 18 -11.47 -6.89 -7.21
CA ILE A 18 -10.72 -6.69 -8.45
C ILE A 18 -9.62 -5.63 -8.20
N VAL A 19 -8.35 -5.85 -8.55
CA VAL A 19 -7.81 -6.80 -9.54
C VAL A 19 -7.07 -8.01 -8.93
N HIS A 20 -7.43 -8.40 -7.71
CA HIS A 20 -6.85 -9.57 -7.06
C HIS A 20 -7.25 -10.87 -7.76
N THR A 21 -6.46 -11.91 -7.53
CA THR A 21 -6.75 -13.24 -8.06
C THR A 21 -7.92 -13.92 -7.35
N PRO A 22 -8.66 -14.82 -8.02
CA PRO A 22 -8.42 -15.37 -9.36
C PRO A 22 -8.61 -14.35 -10.50
N LEU A 23 -7.83 -14.47 -11.58
CA LEU A 23 -7.90 -13.56 -12.72
C LEU A 23 -9.18 -13.80 -13.53
N GLN A 24 -10.25 -13.10 -13.19
CA GLN A 24 -11.59 -13.31 -13.73
C GLN A 24 -12.24 -11.97 -14.10
N VAL A 25 -12.85 -11.94 -15.29
CA VAL A 25 -13.55 -10.78 -15.83
C VAL A 25 -14.57 -11.25 -16.87
N PRO A 26 -15.70 -10.55 -17.11
CA PRO A 26 -16.63 -10.93 -18.16
C PRO A 26 -15.96 -11.04 -19.53
N LYS A 27 -16.38 -12.03 -20.32
CA LYS A 27 -15.79 -12.32 -21.65
C LYS A 27 -15.77 -11.09 -22.57
N SER A 28 -16.83 -10.28 -22.55
CA SER A 28 -16.92 -9.04 -23.35
C SER A 28 -15.78 -8.06 -23.06
N HIS A 29 -15.33 -7.96 -21.82
CA HIS A 29 -14.20 -7.12 -21.44
C HIS A 29 -12.88 -7.77 -21.81
N LEU A 30 -12.75 -9.08 -21.60
CA LEU A 30 -11.56 -9.84 -21.99
C LEU A 30 -11.27 -9.74 -23.49
N ASP A 31 -12.32 -9.79 -24.32
CA ASP A 31 -12.21 -9.74 -25.79
C ASP A 31 -11.64 -8.41 -26.33
N ARG A 32 -11.67 -7.33 -25.54
CA ARG A 32 -11.04 -6.05 -25.92
C ARG A 32 -9.52 -6.10 -25.88
N PHE A 33 -8.95 -7.07 -25.18
CA PHE A 33 -7.50 -7.18 -24.95
C PHE A 33 -6.86 -8.35 -25.72
N GLN A 34 -7.51 -8.89 -26.76
CA GLN A 34 -6.98 -10.03 -27.53
C GLN A 34 -5.61 -9.78 -28.18
N HIS A 35 -5.26 -8.50 -28.39
CA HIS A 35 -3.94 -8.07 -28.88
C HIS A 35 -2.79 -8.33 -27.87
N VAL A 36 -3.10 -8.56 -26.60
CA VAL A 36 -2.11 -8.86 -25.55
C VAL A 36 -1.80 -10.35 -25.56
N ALA A 37 -0.59 -10.74 -25.96
CA ALA A 37 -0.22 -12.15 -26.13
C ALA A 37 -0.26 -12.97 -24.82
N ASP A 38 0.36 -12.47 -23.74
CA ASP A 38 0.35 -13.18 -22.44
C ASP A 38 -1.07 -13.15 -21.84
N TRP A 39 -1.62 -14.34 -21.60
CA TRP A 39 -3.01 -14.48 -21.16
C TRP A 39 -3.25 -13.89 -19.76
N ARG A 40 -2.24 -13.89 -18.87
CA ARG A 40 -2.37 -13.35 -17.51
C ARG A 40 -2.40 -11.84 -17.58
N ARG A 41 -1.48 -11.23 -18.34
CA ARG A 41 -1.46 -9.79 -18.58
C ARG A 41 -2.75 -9.34 -19.27
N ARG A 42 -3.23 -10.10 -20.24
CA ARG A 42 -4.52 -9.85 -20.92
C ARG A 42 -5.67 -9.78 -19.93
N ARG A 43 -5.82 -10.80 -19.07
CA ARG A 43 -6.87 -10.82 -18.05
C ARG A 43 -6.71 -9.69 -17.04
N TYR A 44 -5.50 -9.44 -16.57
CA TYR A 44 -5.22 -8.38 -15.60
C TYR A 44 -5.58 -6.99 -16.16
N LEU A 45 -5.18 -6.67 -17.40
CA LEU A 45 -5.55 -5.41 -18.06
C LEU A 45 -7.07 -5.28 -18.25
N ALA A 46 -7.74 -6.37 -18.63
CA ALA A 46 -9.20 -6.38 -18.72
C ALA A 46 -9.88 -6.15 -17.37
N MET A 47 -9.33 -6.70 -16.29
CA MET A 47 -9.81 -6.47 -14.93
C MET A 47 -9.60 -5.01 -14.48
N VAL A 48 -8.44 -4.42 -14.76
CA VAL A 48 -8.17 -3.00 -14.49
C VAL A 48 -9.16 -2.11 -15.25
N ASN A 49 -9.39 -2.38 -16.53
CA ASN A 49 -10.34 -1.61 -17.34
C ASN A 49 -11.78 -1.77 -16.84
N TYR A 50 -12.17 -2.97 -16.38
CA TYR A 50 -13.48 -3.17 -15.75
C TYR A 50 -13.64 -2.33 -14.47
N LEU A 51 -12.61 -2.27 -13.63
CA LEU A 51 -12.62 -1.42 -12.43
C LEU A 51 -12.74 0.07 -12.78
N ASP A 52 -11.98 0.53 -13.78
CA ASP A 52 -12.02 1.91 -14.26
C ASP A 52 -13.43 2.32 -14.74
N GLU A 53 -14.10 1.47 -15.50
CA GLU A 53 -15.48 1.71 -15.94
C GLU A 53 -16.47 1.76 -14.77
N ALA A 54 -16.29 0.89 -13.76
CA ALA A 54 -17.11 0.92 -12.55
C ALA A 54 -16.89 2.20 -11.72
N ILE A 55 -15.65 2.69 -11.62
CA ILE A 55 -15.35 3.99 -10.99
C ILE A 55 -16.04 5.12 -11.77
N GLY A 56 -16.00 5.09 -13.11
CA GLY A 56 -16.71 6.04 -13.96
C GLY A 56 -18.21 6.08 -13.68
N GLN A 57 -18.85 4.92 -13.53
CA GLN A 57 -20.28 4.82 -13.20
C GLN A 57 -20.61 5.45 -11.84
N VAL A 58 -19.76 5.25 -10.83
CA VAL A 58 -19.93 5.90 -9.51
C VAL A 58 -19.83 7.42 -9.64
N VAL A 59 -18.82 7.91 -10.37
CA VAL A 59 -18.64 9.35 -10.61
C VAL A 59 -19.83 9.97 -11.36
N ASP A 60 -20.33 9.29 -12.39
CA ASP A 60 -21.49 9.76 -13.16
C ASP A 60 -22.75 9.76 -12.32
N LEU A 61 -22.93 8.76 -11.44
CA LEU A 61 -24.03 8.74 -10.50
C LEU A 61 -23.95 9.93 -9.53
N LEU A 62 -22.79 10.19 -8.92
CA LEU A 62 -22.57 11.34 -8.04
C LEU A 62 -22.89 12.67 -8.73
N LYS A 63 -22.51 12.83 -10.01
CA LYS A 63 -22.85 14.01 -10.82
C LYS A 63 -24.35 14.12 -11.08
N SER A 64 -24.99 13.03 -11.50
CA SER A 64 -26.44 12.99 -11.79
C SER A 64 -27.30 13.26 -10.56
N ARG A 65 -26.76 12.99 -9.37
CA ARG A 65 -27.39 13.26 -8.07
C ARG A 65 -26.97 14.61 -7.48
N HIS A 66 -26.20 15.40 -8.20
CA HIS A 66 -25.68 16.71 -7.75
C HIS A 66 -24.84 16.65 -6.46
N MET A 67 -24.27 15.50 -6.14
CA MET A 67 -23.42 15.29 -4.95
C MET A 67 -21.94 15.59 -5.24
N TYR A 68 -21.52 15.45 -6.50
CA TYR A 68 -20.11 15.53 -6.90
C TYR A 68 -19.40 16.81 -6.44
N ASN A 69 -20.09 17.95 -6.46
CA ASN A 69 -19.51 19.26 -6.09
C ASN A 69 -19.07 19.34 -4.62
N ASP A 70 -19.70 18.55 -3.75
CA ASP A 70 -19.45 18.48 -2.31
C ASP A 70 -18.87 17.10 -1.91
N THR A 71 -18.18 16.45 -2.84
CA THR A 71 -17.55 15.14 -2.61
C THR A 71 -16.04 15.25 -2.71
N LEU A 72 -15.33 14.60 -1.78
CA LEU A 72 -13.94 14.19 -1.92
C LEU A 72 -13.91 12.72 -2.32
N ILE A 73 -13.27 12.41 -3.44
CA ILE A 73 -13.02 11.03 -3.88
C ILE A 73 -11.53 10.77 -3.69
N ALA A 74 -11.19 9.74 -2.92
CA ALA A 74 -9.83 9.25 -2.78
C ALA A 74 -9.74 7.82 -3.33
N PHE A 75 -8.69 7.54 -4.09
CA PHE A 75 -8.39 6.23 -4.61
C PHE A 75 -6.98 5.83 -4.21
N SER A 76 -6.78 4.55 -3.89
CA SER A 76 -5.48 3.96 -3.65
C SER A 76 -5.53 2.47 -3.98
N SER A 77 -4.42 1.93 -4.51
CA SER A 77 -4.15 0.50 -4.37
C SER A 77 -3.82 0.17 -2.91
N ASP A 78 -4.06 -1.06 -2.47
CA ASP A 78 -3.72 -1.55 -1.13
C ASP A 78 -2.24 -1.96 -1.01
N ASN A 79 -1.63 -2.36 -2.12
CA ASN A 79 -0.20 -2.67 -2.26
C ASN A 79 0.22 -2.61 -3.74
N GLY A 80 1.52 -2.78 -3.96
CA GLY A 80 2.11 -2.96 -5.29
C GLY A 80 1.59 -4.21 -6.00
N GLY A 81 1.70 -4.22 -7.33
CA GLY A 81 1.17 -5.30 -8.16
C GLY A 81 1.86 -6.65 -7.89
N PRO A 82 1.11 -7.77 -7.84
CA PRO A 82 1.71 -9.09 -7.72
C PRO A 82 2.45 -9.48 -8.99
N VAL A 83 3.71 -9.92 -8.84
CA VAL A 83 4.58 -10.40 -9.93
C VAL A 83 4.99 -11.87 -9.73
N TYR A 84 4.15 -12.62 -9.01
CA TYR A 84 4.37 -14.03 -8.65
C TYR A 84 4.59 -14.94 -9.86
N GLN A 85 5.41 -15.99 -9.68
CA GLN A 85 5.69 -16.98 -10.72
C GLN A 85 4.69 -18.15 -10.80
N ASN A 86 3.72 -18.22 -9.89
CA ASN A 86 2.74 -19.32 -9.79
C ASN A 86 1.57 -19.24 -10.80
N GLY A 87 1.65 -18.33 -11.78
CA GLY A 87 0.61 -18.14 -12.80
C GLY A 87 -0.61 -17.34 -12.33
N THR A 88 -0.64 -16.89 -11.07
CA THR A 88 -1.72 -16.09 -10.48
C THR A 88 -1.39 -14.60 -10.49
N SER A 89 -0.68 -14.11 -11.50
CA SER A 89 -0.23 -12.72 -11.54
C SER A 89 -0.14 -12.20 -12.98
N GLY A 90 -0.50 -10.93 -13.19
CA GLY A 90 -0.40 -10.24 -14.48
C GLY A 90 -0.10 -8.74 -14.33
N ALA A 91 0.29 -8.32 -13.12
CA ALA A 91 0.62 -6.94 -12.82
C ALA A 91 2.01 -6.58 -13.37
N ASN A 92 2.29 -5.28 -13.37
CA ASN A 92 3.58 -4.74 -13.78
C ASN A 92 3.84 -3.47 -12.95
N ASN A 93 4.95 -3.42 -12.22
CA ASN A 93 5.34 -2.27 -11.40
C ASN A 93 6.45 -1.44 -12.06
N TYR A 94 6.83 -1.73 -13.31
CA TYR A 94 7.83 -0.96 -14.04
C TYR A 94 7.57 0.56 -13.94
N PRO A 95 8.60 1.37 -13.64
CA PRO A 95 10.03 1.02 -13.54
C PRO A 95 10.50 0.64 -12.12
N LEU A 96 9.59 0.48 -11.16
CA LEU A 96 9.94 0.24 -9.76
C LEU A 96 10.48 -1.17 -9.54
N ARG A 97 11.37 -1.32 -8.56
CA ARG A 97 11.92 -2.62 -8.14
C ARG A 97 10.84 -3.41 -7.40
N GLY A 98 10.73 -4.71 -7.68
CA GLY A 98 9.89 -5.64 -6.95
C GLY A 98 8.38 -5.51 -7.17
N GLY A 99 7.62 -5.87 -6.15
CA GLY A 99 6.16 -6.07 -6.23
C GLY A 99 5.54 -6.43 -4.89
N LYS A 100 4.25 -6.84 -4.92
CA LYS A 100 3.48 -7.24 -3.73
C LYS A 100 4.31 -8.07 -2.74
N ALA A 101 4.20 -7.74 -1.46
CA ALA A 101 4.90 -8.38 -0.34
C ALA A 101 6.44 -8.19 -0.32
N SER A 102 6.92 -7.04 -0.79
CA SER A 102 8.32 -6.62 -0.61
C SER A 102 8.39 -5.15 -0.21
N ASN A 103 9.45 -4.76 0.51
CA ASN A 103 9.70 -3.37 0.88
C ASN A 103 10.42 -2.55 -0.20
N TRP A 104 10.61 -3.12 -1.39
CA TRP A 104 10.97 -2.36 -2.60
C TRP A 104 9.86 -1.39 -3.01
N GLU A 105 10.20 -0.33 -3.74
CA GLU A 105 9.23 0.68 -4.18
C GLU A 105 8.06 0.04 -4.96
N GLY A 106 8.30 -0.99 -5.76
CA GLY A 106 7.24 -1.69 -6.50
C GLY A 106 6.26 -2.47 -5.62
N GLY A 107 6.58 -2.68 -4.33
CA GLY A 107 5.68 -3.29 -3.34
C GLY A 107 4.91 -2.29 -2.48
N VAL A 108 5.49 -1.11 -2.20
CA VAL A 108 4.93 -0.13 -1.26
C VAL A 108 4.47 1.18 -1.90
N ARG A 109 5.01 1.56 -3.07
CA ARG A 109 4.60 2.76 -3.82
C ARG A 109 3.50 2.40 -4.80
N VAL A 110 2.32 2.94 -4.55
CA VAL A 110 1.09 2.60 -5.26
C VAL A 110 0.50 3.76 -6.04
N ASN A 111 -0.37 3.44 -7.00
CA ASN A 111 -1.23 4.44 -7.62
C ASN A 111 -2.24 4.95 -6.58
N ALA A 112 -2.21 6.26 -6.33
CA ALA A 112 -3.18 6.95 -5.48
C ALA A 112 -3.49 8.34 -6.04
N TRP A 113 -4.72 8.81 -5.86
CA TRP A 113 -5.15 10.14 -6.29
C TRP A 113 -6.35 10.64 -5.48
N ALA A 114 -6.51 11.95 -5.44
CA ALA A 114 -7.68 12.64 -4.90
C ALA A 114 -8.41 13.42 -6.01
N SER A 115 -9.73 13.41 -5.98
CA SER A 115 -10.62 14.03 -6.96
C SER A 115 -11.94 14.46 -6.30
N GLY A 116 -12.92 14.87 -7.09
CA GLY A 116 -14.20 15.39 -6.61
C GLY A 116 -14.25 16.92 -6.56
N GLY A 117 -15.44 17.45 -6.26
CA GLY A 117 -15.69 18.88 -6.25
C GLY A 117 -14.99 19.62 -5.10
N LEU A 118 -14.71 18.95 -3.99
CA LEU A 118 -14.01 19.53 -2.84
C LEU A 118 -12.54 19.87 -3.14
N ILE A 119 -11.92 19.25 -4.17
CA ILE A 119 -10.57 19.62 -4.59
C ILE A 119 -10.61 20.97 -5.32
N PRO A 120 -9.92 22.02 -4.81
CA PRO A 120 -9.89 23.33 -5.44
C PRO A 120 -9.39 23.28 -6.88
N GLU A 121 -9.92 24.13 -7.74
CA GLU A 121 -9.55 24.16 -9.17
C GLU A 121 -8.05 24.35 -9.40
N SER A 122 -7.38 25.12 -8.55
CA SER A 122 -5.92 25.34 -8.59
C SER A 122 -5.08 24.09 -8.33
N MET A 123 -5.67 23.09 -7.65
CA MET A 123 -5.04 21.82 -7.29
C MET A 123 -5.41 20.67 -8.22
N ARG A 124 -6.38 20.86 -9.13
CA ARG A 124 -6.74 19.85 -10.12
C ARG A 124 -5.62 19.67 -11.14
N SER A 125 -5.47 18.44 -11.65
CA SER A 125 -4.41 18.06 -12.61
C SER A 125 -2.98 18.32 -12.11
N ARG A 126 -2.77 18.31 -10.79
CA ARG A 126 -1.45 18.40 -10.16
C ARG A 126 -0.94 17.00 -9.80
N SER A 127 0.37 16.82 -9.89
CA SER A 127 1.08 15.72 -9.25
C SER A 127 1.74 16.26 -7.98
N LEU A 128 1.49 15.60 -6.86
CA LEU A 128 2.07 15.93 -5.56
C LEU A 128 3.21 14.95 -5.26
N SER A 129 4.39 15.46 -4.89
CA SER A 129 5.59 14.65 -4.66
C SER A 129 5.91 14.39 -3.19
N GLY A 130 5.19 15.04 -2.27
CA GLY A 130 5.37 14.84 -0.84
C GLY A 130 4.86 13.47 -0.37
N LEU A 131 5.39 12.98 0.74
CA LEU A 131 5.02 11.66 1.27
C LEU A 131 3.55 11.61 1.69
N SER A 132 2.93 10.45 1.51
CA SER A 132 1.56 10.13 1.91
C SER A 132 1.44 8.63 2.12
N THR A 133 0.62 8.19 3.06
CA THR A 133 0.46 6.77 3.38
C THR A 133 -1.01 6.37 3.47
N ALA A 134 -1.29 5.06 3.36
CA ALA A 134 -2.66 4.57 3.45
C ALA A 134 -3.29 4.78 4.84
N TRP A 135 -2.50 4.96 5.90
CA TRP A 135 -3.07 5.28 7.22
C TRP A 135 -3.37 6.76 7.40
N ASP A 136 -2.90 7.66 6.52
CA ASP A 136 -3.25 9.09 6.53
C ASP A 136 -4.70 9.37 6.18
N TRP A 137 -5.38 8.40 5.54
CA TRP A 137 -6.80 8.52 5.22
C TRP A 137 -7.63 8.85 6.46
N TRP A 138 -7.29 8.31 7.64
CA TRP A 138 -8.03 8.54 8.87
C TRP A 138 -8.07 10.02 9.27
N ALA A 139 -6.91 10.62 9.57
CA ALA A 139 -6.83 12.02 10.00
C ALA A 139 -7.28 12.98 8.88
N THR A 140 -7.02 12.62 7.62
CA THR A 140 -7.40 13.46 6.49
C THR A 140 -8.92 13.48 6.28
N PHE A 141 -9.59 12.33 6.30
CA PHE A 141 -11.04 12.26 6.17
C PHE A 141 -11.75 12.79 7.41
N ALA A 142 -11.20 12.56 8.61
CA ALA A 142 -11.69 13.17 9.84
C ALA A 142 -11.69 14.69 9.74
N ALA A 143 -10.57 15.29 9.29
CA ALA A 143 -10.48 16.74 9.12
C ALA A 143 -11.49 17.28 8.08
N VAL A 144 -11.67 16.58 6.96
CA VAL A 144 -12.67 16.94 5.94
C VAL A 144 -14.10 16.80 6.48
N GLY A 145 -14.35 15.80 7.32
CA GLY A 145 -15.62 15.59 8.01
C GLY A 145 -15.87 16.47 9.23
N GLY A 146 -14.93 17.37 9.58
CA GLY A 146 -15.06 18.26 10.74
C GLY A 146 -14.86 17.56 12.10
N ILE A 147 -14.17 16.42 12.14
CA ILE A 147 -13.83 15.69 13.36
C ILE A 147 -12.48 16.18 13.88
N GLU A 148 -12.47 16.80 15.07
CA GLU A 148 -11.26 17.32 15.71
C GLU A 148 -10.53 16.25 16.54
N ASP A 149 -11.28 15.44 17.28
CA ASP A 149 -10.74 14.37 18.12
C ASP A 149 -10.64 13.08 17.33
N ILE A 150 -9.43 12.82 16.83
CA ILE A 150 -9.13 11.64 16.02
C ILE A 150 -8.50 10.51 16.83
N ALA A 151 -8.37 10.67 18.16
CA ALA A 151 -7.72 9.69 19.01
C ALA A 151 -8.59 8.44 19.22
N ASP A 152 -7.96 7.27 19.26
CA ASP A 152 -8.62 6.05 19.73
C ASP A 152 -8.50 5.96 21.26
N HIS A 153 -9.47 6.55 21.97
CA HIS A 153 -9.52 6.53 23.43
C HIS A 153 -9.60 5.11 24.01
N LYS A 154 -10.16 4.16 23.26
CA LYS A 154 -10.25 2.76 23.70
C LYS A 154 -8.87 2.09 23.61
N ALA A 155 -8.15 2.31 22.51
CA ALA A 155 -6.77 1.85 22.35
C ALA A 155 -5.85 2.48 23.40
N ALA A 156 -5.97 3.79 23.62
CA ALA A 156 -5.19 4.51 24.63
C ALA A 156 -5.47 3.97 26.05
N ALA A 157 -6.73 3.73 26.41
CA ALA A 157 -7.10 3.14 27.70
C ALA A 157 -6.57 1.71 27.87
N ALA A 158 -6.33 0.99 26.76
CA ALA A 158 -5.70 -0.33 26.75
C ALA A 158 -4.15 -0.28 26.70
N GLY A 159 -3.55 0.92 26.75
CA GLY A 159 -2.10 1.10 26.68
C GLY A 159 -1.49 0.82 25.30
N LEU A 160 -2.29 0.89 24.23
CA LEU A 160 -1.80 0.75 22.86
C LEU A 160 -1.17 2.07 22.36
N PRO A 161 -0.25 2.00 21.38
CA PRO A 161 0.34 3.20 20.77
C PRO A 161 -0.70 4.16 20.17
N PRO A 162 -0.37 5.47 20.10
CA PRO A 162 -1.21 6.45 19.42
C PRO A 162 -1.29 6.18 17.91
N ILE A 163 -2.22 6.86 17.24
CA ILE A 163 -2.42 6.75 15.79
C ILE A 163 -1.34 7.52 15.04
N ASP A 164 -0.71 6.89 14.04
CA ASP A 164 0.36 7.46 13.21
C ASP A 164 -0.14 8.30 12.02
N SER A 165 -1.46 8.49 11.88
CA SER A 165 -2.10 9.22 10.79
C SER A 165 -1.80 10.71 10.86
N VAL A 166 -1.46 11.31 9.71
CA VAL A 166 -1.25 12.74 9.55
C VAL A 166 -2.34 13.32 8.65
N ASN A 167 -2.85 14.50 9.00
CA ASN A 167 -3.83 15.20 8.17
C ASN A 167 -3.15 15.80 6.92
N LEU A 168 -3.45 15.25 5.75
CA LEU A 168 -2.93 15.70 4.46
C LEU A 168 -3.83 16.72 3.76
N TRP A 169 -5.00 17.06 4.31
CA TRP A 169 -5.96 17.96 3.66
C TRP A 169 -5.37 19.33 3.31
N PRO A 170 -4.61 20.02 4.19
CA PRO A 170 -3.97 21.28 3.84
C PRO A 170 -3.01 21.17 2.66
N TYR A 171 -2.40 19.99 2.46
CA TYR A 171 -1.50 19.74 1.34
C TYR A 171 -2.29 19.48 0.05
N TRP A 172 -3.35 18.68 0.10
CA TRP A 172 -4.16 18.36 -1.08
C TRP A 172 -5.02 19.53 -1.58
N ASN A 173 -5.48 20.38 -0.66
CA ASN A 173 -6.24 21.58 -1.01
C ASN A 173 -5.35 22.79 -1.36
N GLY A 174 -4.02 22.65 -1.23
CA GLY A 174 -3.06 23.69 -1.61
C GLY A 174 -2.85 24.80 -0.58
N SER A 175 -3.37 24.67 0.64
CA SER A 175 -3.10 25.61 1.74
C SER A 175 -1.64 25.57 2.19
N VAL A 176 -0.96 24.42 2.01
CA VAL A 176 0.49 24.28 2.19
C VAL A 176 1.15 23.67 0.97
N GLY A 177 2.40 24.07 0.69
CA GLY A 177 3.16 23.60 -0.47
C GLY A 177 3.93 22.29 -0.27
N GLN A 178 4.00 21.78 0.96
CA GLN A 178 4.75 20.57 1.30
C GLN A 178 3.87 19.61 2.11
N SER A 179 4.08 18.30 1.93
CA SER A 179 3.42 17.31 2.76
C SER A 179 3.87 17.46 4.21
N PRO A 180 2.94 17.42 5.19
CA PRO A 180 3.28 17.37 6.60
C PRO A 180 3.86 16.01 7.01
N ARG A 181 3.70 14.95 6.20
CA ARG A 181 4.32 13.65 6.45
C ARG A 181 5.80 13.67 6.03
N LYS A 182 6.68 13.29 6.95
CA LYS A 182 8.14 13.24 6.75
C LYS A 182 8.77 11.86 6.92
N LEU A 183 8.04 10.92 7.51
CA LEU A 183 8.51 9.58 7.80
C LEU A 183 7.47 8.54 7.39
N ILE A 184 7.93 7.46 6.78
CA ILE A 184 7.18 6.23 6.54
C ILE A 184 8.00 5.05 7.08
N PRO A 185 7.61 4.45 8.21
CA PRO A 185 8.13 3.17 8.62
C PRO A 185 7.60 2.08 7.69
N LEU A 186 8.48 1.19 7.23
CA LEU A 186 8.14 0.05 6.38
C LEU A 186 8.00 -1.19 7.25
N GLY A 187 6.78 -1.72 7.32
CA GLY A 187 6.46 -2.90 8.12
C GLY A 187 7.20 -4.13 7.62
N SER A 188 7.59 -5.00 8.56
CA SER A 188 8.24 -6.28 8.29
C SER A 188 7.83 -7.31 9.34
N CYS A 189 8.36 -8.51 9.19
CA CYS A 189 8.10 -9.64 10.06
C CYS A 189 9.38 -10.37 10.46
N VAL A 190 9.39 -10.87 11.69
CA VAL A 190 10.30 -11.93 12.11
C VAL A 190 9.46 -13.14 12.50
N SER A 191 9.69 -14.25 11.80
CA SER A 191 9.08 -15.54 12.12
C SER A 191 10.11 -16.49 12.75
N LYS A 192 9.67 -17.31 13.69
CA LYS A 192 10.54 -18.21 14.45
C LYS A 192 11.14 -19.28 13.53
N GLY A 193 12.47 -19.29 13.40
CA GLY A 193 13.18 -20.21 12.50
C GLY A 193 13.28 -19.72 11.05
N HIS A 194 12.81 -18.50 10.78
CA HIS A 194 12.98 -17.81 9.50
C HIS A 194 13.84 -16.55 9.68
N VAL A 195 14.43 -16.11 8.58
CA VAL A 195 15.32 -14.95 8.47
C VAL A 195 14.51 -13.66 8.64
N LYS A 196 15.05 -12.62 9.29
CA LYS A 196 14.34 -11.33 9.50
C LYS A 196 13.99 -10.71 8.14
N GLY A 197 12.70 -10.46 7.89
CA GLY A 197 12.21 -9.96 6.60
C GLY A 197 11.61 -11.02 5.68
N TYR A 198 11.66 -12.31 6.05
CA TYR A 198 11.00 -13.38 5.30
C TYR A 198 9.86 -14.04 6.08
N ASP A 199 8.75 -13.32 6.20
CA ASP A 199 7.41 -13.90 6.11
C ASP A 199 6.50 -12.89 5.39
N GLN A 200 5.98 -13.25 4.21
CA GLN A 200 5.09 -12.41 3.42
C GLN A 200 3.74 -12.15 4.12
N TRP A 201 3.41 -12.92 5.16
CA TRP A 201 2.06 -12.97 5.71
C TRP A 201 1.99 -12.75 7.22
N CYS A 202 3.10 -12.82 7.96
CA CYS A 202 3.12 -12.70 9.42
C CYS A 202 1.98 -13.48 10.08
N THR A 203 1.82 -14.76 9.71
CA THR A 203 0.61 -15.52 10.07
C THR A 203 0.75 -16.43 11.28
N ASN A 204 1.97 -16.73 11.72
CA ASN A 204 2.20 -17.66 12.82
C ASN A 204 2.04 -16.97 14.17
N SER A 205 1.69 -17.76 15.19
CA SER A 205 1.47 -17.29 16.56
C SER A 205 2.69 -16.60 17.17
N ASP A 206 3.89 -17.07 16.77
CA ASP A 206 5.17 -16.61 17.30
C ASP A 206 5.75 -15.44 16.50
N ASP A 207 5.09 -15.02 15.40
CA ASP A 207 5.57 -13.94 14.55
C ASP A 207 5.53 -12.59 15.26
N LYS A 208 6.55 -11.79 14.99
CA LYS A 208 6.69 -10.42 15.51
C LYS A 208 6.66 -9.44 14.37
N THR A 209 5.80 -8.42 14.51
CA THR A 209 5.82 -7.25 13.65
C THR A 209 7.10 -6.48 13.95
N THR A 210 7.79 -6.03 12.91
CA THR A 210 9.00 -5.20 13.01
C THR A 210 8.93 -4.05 12.00
N VAL A 211 9.90 -3.14 12.09
CA VAL A 211 10.18 -2.16 11.04
C VAL A 211 11.39 -2.67 10.25
N GLY A 212 11.19 -2.97 8.97
CA GLY A 212 12.25 -3.44 8.07
C GLY A 212 13.05 -2.31 7.42
N GLY A 213 12.45 -1.13 7.33
CA GLY A 213 13.05 0.04 6.71
C GLY A 213 12.30 1.33 7.02
N VAL A 214 12.84 2.45 6.55
CA VAL A 214 12.23 3.78 6.67
C VAL A 214 12.39 4.56 5.37
N ILE A 215 11.38 5.36 5.02
CA ILE A 215 11.48 6.42 4.02
C ILE A 215 11.37 7.76 4.74
N VAL A 216 12.33 8.66 4.52
CA VAL A 216 12.48 9.93 5.23
C VAL A 216 12.66 11.07 4.23
N ASP A 217 11.75 12.05 4.28
CA ASP A 217 11.91 13.34 3.61
C ASP A 217 12.74 14.25 4.51
N MET A 218 14.02 14.44 4.17
CA MET A 218 14.97 15.27 4.91
C MET A 218 14.92 16.76 4.48
N GLY A 219 13.90 17.13 3.71
CA GLY A 219 13.71 18.49 3.21
C GLY A 219 14.37 18.72 1.85
N SER A 220 14.07 19.87 1.25
CA SER A 220 14.43 20.20 -0.15
C SER A 220 15.92 20.25 -0.44
N GLU A 221 16.76 20.44 0.59
CA GLU A 221 18.22 20.48 0.42
C GLU A 221 18.86 19.09 0.49
N GLN A 222 18.28 18.18 1.27
CA GLN A 222 18.87 16.86 1.54
C GLN A 222 18.21 15.76 0.70
N GLY A 223 16.94 15.93 0.31
CA GLY A 223 16.21 15.02 -0.55
C GLY A 223 15.46 13.93 0.18
N LEU A 224 15.00 12.92 -0.58
CA LEU A 224 14.15 11.83 -0.10
C LEU A 224 14.96 10.55 -0.02
N TRP A 225 15.06 9.96 1.17
CA TRP A 225 15.92 8.82 1.42
C TRP A 225 15.13 7.61 1.88
N LYS A 226 15.61 6.43 1.50
CA LYS A 226 15.08 5.14 1.95
C LYS A 226 16.21 4.28 2.45
N LEU A 227 16.05 3.71 3.64
CA LEU A 227 16.94 2.71 4.21
C LEU A 227 16.16 1.43 4.46
N ILE A 228 16.70 0.28 4.03
CA ILE A 228 16.18 -1.04 4.34
C ILE A 228 17.28 -1.86 5.05
N ARG A 229 16.95 -2.49 6.17
CA ARG A 229 17.85 -3.33 6.99
C ARG A 229 17.26 -4.72 7.29
N GLU A 230 16.48 -5.23 6.36
CA GLU A 230 15.98 -6.60 6.39
C GLU A 230 17.06 -7.58 5.92
N GLU A 231 17.10 -8.75 6.55
CA GLU A 231 18.10 -9.78 6.23
C GLU A 231 17.82 -10.47 4.91
N GLU A 232 16.54 -10.65 4.58
CA GLU A 232 16.10 -11.15 3.27
C GLU A 232 14.90 -10.35 2.77
N ILE A 233 15.00 -9.82 1.56
CA ILE A 233 13.90 -9.14 0.87
C ILE A 233 13.54 -9.92 -0.39
N GLY A 234 12.28 -10.38 -0.46
CA GLY A 234 11.76 -11.04 -1.66
C GLY A 234 11.52 -10.07 -2.83
N MET A 235 11.14 -10.63 -3.97
CA MET A 235 10.81 -9.87 -5.20
C MET A 235 11.95 -8.97 -5.68
N ASN A 236 13.20 -9.39 -5.53
CA ASN A 236 14.32 -8.57 -5.96
C ASN A 236 14.50 -8.60 -7.49
N GLY A 237 14.01 -7.57 -8.18
CA GLY A 237 14.27 -7.37 -9.60
C GLY A 237 13.43 -6.27 -10.22
N TRP A 238 13.59 -6.05 -11.52
CA TRP A 238 12.81 -5.08 -12.27
C TRP A 238 12.04 -5.75 -13.40
N GLN A 239 10.78 -5.36 -13.55
CA GLN A 239 10.01 -5.74 -14.73
C GLN A 239 10.42 -4.86 -15.92
N GLY A 240 10.03 -5.23 -17.14
CA GLY A 240 10.18 -4.37 -18.31
C GLY A 240 8.90 -3.57 -18.61
N VAL A 241 9.00 -2.58 -19.49
CA VAL A 241 7.85 -1.79 -20.00
C VAL A 241 6.70 -2.71 -20.45
N SER A 242 7.05 -3.82 -21.12
CA SER A 242 6.15 -4.91 -21.43
C SER A 242 6.50 -6.11 -20.54
N PHE A 243 5.71 -6.35 -19.50
CA PHE A 243 5.82 -7.50 -18.61
C PHE A 243 4.43 -8.03 -18.22
N PRO A 244 4.28 -9.35 -18.05
CA PRO A 244 5.14 -10.42 -18.57
C PRO A 244 5.16 -10.40 -20.12
N ASN A 245 6.33 -10.59 -20.73
CA ASN A 245 6.48 -10.62 -22.20
C ASN A 245 6.93 -12.00 -22.70
N SER A 246 6.99 -12.16 -24.03
CA SER A 246 7.34 -13.42 -24.69
C SER A 246 8.78 -13.88 -24.47
N THR A 247 9.70 -12.94 -24.23
CA THR A 247 11.14 -13.22 -24.13
C THR A 247 11.52 -13.70 -22.73
N THR A 248 10.88 -13.11 -21.71
CA THR A 248 10.92 -13.66 -20.35
C THR A 248 9.58 -13.40 -19.65
N SER A 249 8.93 -14.50 -19.27
CA SER A 249 7.77 -14.46 -18.40
C SER A 249 8.14 -14.68 -16.93
N ARG A 250 9.43 -14.78 -16.62
CA ARG A 250 9.94 -15.09 -15.28
C ARG A 250 10.52 -13.83 -14.67
N PHE A 251 9.87 -13.37 -13.62
CA PHE A 251 10.48 -12.46 -12.65
C PHE A 251 11.10 -13.33 -11.57
N GLU A 252 12.40 -13.56 -11.63
CA GLU A 252 13.09 -14.46 -10.71
C GLU A 252 12.88 -13.99 -9.27
N PHE A 253 12.47 -14.92 -8.40
CA PHE A 253 12.18 -14.68 -6.98
C PHE A 253 13.50 -14.58 -6.23
N TYR A 254 14.39 -13.70 -6.69
CA TYR A 254 15.64 -13.45 -6.02
C TYR A 254 15.33 -12.87 -4.66
N ARG A 255 15.92 -13.49 -3.64
CA ARG A 255 16.02 -12.88 -2.32
C ARG A 255 17.24 -12.00 -2.35
N ASP A 256 17.06 -10.73 -2.03
CA ASP A 256 18.19 -9.88 -1.71
C ASP A 256 18.58 -10.10 -0.26
N SER A 257 19.79 -10.61 -0.03
CA SER A 257 20.39 -10.68 1.29
C SER A 257 21.48 -9.61 1.50
N SER A 258 21.73 -8.76 0.50
CA SER A 258 22.76 -7.71 0.56
C SER A 258 22.36 -6.52 1.43
N CYS A 259 21.07 -6.37 1.75
CA CYS A 259 20.58 -5.37 2.70
C CYS A 259 20.69 -5.82 4.17
N GLY A 260 21.16 -7.05 4.43
CA GLY A 260 21.09 -7.75 5.71
C GLY A 260 22.20 -7.47 6.73
N SER A 261 22.12 -8.19 7.86
CA SER A 261 22.64 -7.86 9.20
C SER A 261 24.14 -7.62 9.36
N ASP A 262 24.96 -8.05 8.40
CA ASP A 262 26.41 -7.87 8.43
C ASP A 262 26.90 -6.61 7.68
N GLY A 263 25.98 -5.83 7.08
CA GLY A 263 26.29 -4.63 6.30
C GLY A 263 25.52 -3.36 6.73
N PRO A 264 25.79 -2.21 6.08
CA PRO A 264 25.14 -0.94 6.37
C PRO A 264 23.66 -0.89 5.93
N GLY A 265 23.14 -1.96 5.32
CA GLY A 265 21.82 -2.02 4.72
C GLY A 265 21.79 -1.54 3.26
N CYS A 266 20.58 -1.34 2.74
CA CYS A 266 20.36 -0.76 1.43
C CYS A 266 19.83 0.66 1.55
N LEU A 267 20.62 1.63 1.08
CA LEU A 267 20.29 3.05 1.11
C LEU A 267 20.06 3.57 -0.30
N PHE A 268 18.91 4.21 -0.54
CA PHE A 268 18.55 4.81 -1.82
C PHE A 268 18.12 6.26 -1.63
N LYS A 269 18.51 7.12 -2.58
CA LYS A 269 18.02 8.49 -2.69
C LYS A 269 16.88 8.53 -3.70
N LEU A 270 15.63 8.41 -3.24
CA LEU A 270 14.45 8.13 -4.07
C LEU A 270 14.04 9.27 -5.01
N ASP A 271 14.41 10.50 -4.71
CA ASP A 271 14.18 11.65 -5.60
C ASP A 271 15.14 11.67 -6.81
N GLU A 272 16.27 10.97 -6.72
CA GLU A 272 17.24 10.78 -7.82
C GLU A 272 17.15 9.39 -8.46
N ASP A 273 16.96 8.35 -7.64
CA ASP A 273 16.82 6.95 -8.04
C ASP A 273 15.56 6.33 -7.42
N PRO A 274 14.36 6.65 -7.96
CA PRO A 274 13.10 6.06 -7.51
C PRO A 274 12.99 4.56 -7.85
N THR A 275 13.99 4.02 -8.55
CA THR A 275 14.01 2.65 -9.04
C THR A 275 14.95 1.76 -8.23
N GLU A 276 15.67 2.30 -7.26
CA GLU A 276 16.49 1.55 -6.30
C GLU A 276 17.62 0.73 -6.96
N HIS A 277 18.23 1.24 -8.04
CA HIS A 277 19.35 0.59 -8.73
C HIS A 277 20.68 0.80 -8.02
N ASN A 278 20.86 1.95 -7.36
CA ASN A 278 22.13 2.37 -6.79
C ASN A 278 22.07 2.34 -5.26
N ASN A 279 22.57 1.27 -4.66
CA ASN A 279 22.75 1.22 -3.20
C ASN A 279 23.90 2.15 -2.80
N LEU A 280 23.60 3.21 -2.06
CA LEU A 280 24.55 4.24 -1.63
C LEU A 280 25.13 3.98 -0.23
N ALA A 281 24.75 2.90 0.45
CA ALA A 281 25.02 2.70 1.87
C ALA A 281 26.52 2.74 2.22
N GLU A 282 27.39 2.16 1.37
CA GLU A 282 28.85 2.21 1.59
C GLU A 282 29.45 3.60 1.37
N THR A 283 28.86 4.39 0.49
CA THR A 283 29.37 5.72 0.08
C THR A 283 28.78 6.88 0.89
N LYS A 284 27.71 6.62 1.66
CA LYS A 284 26.95 7.59 2.46
C LYS A 284 26.72 7.08 3.90
N PRO A 285 27.77 6.68 4.63
CA PRO A 285 27.62 6.10 5.96
C PRO A 285 26.99 7.07 6.97
N ASP A 286 27.18 8.38 6.78
CA ASP A 286 26.56 9.45 7.55
C ASP A 286 25.03 9.45 7.43
N VAL A 287 24.50 9.27 6.22
CA VAL A 287 23.06 9.17 5.99
C VAL A 287 22.50 7.85 6.52
N VAL A 288 23.25 6.74 6.37
CA VAL A 288 22.89 5.45 6.97
C VAL A 288 22.74 5.58 8.49
N GLU A 289 23.69 6.22 9.17
CA GLU A 289 23.65 6.39 10.62
C GLU A 289 22.39 7.16 11.07
N VAL A 290 22.06 8.26 10.37
CA VAL A 290 20.85 9.05 10.66
C VAL A 290 19.58 8.22 10.47
N LEU A 291 19.42 7.55 9.32
CA LEU A 291 18.23 6.78 9.02
C LEU A 291 18.12 5.51 9.88
N ALA A 292 19.25 4.91 10.26
CA ALA A 292 19.27 3.76 11.17
C ALA A 292 18.76 4.15 12.56
N LYS A 293 19.15 5.32 13.07
CA LYS A 293 18.60 5.83 14.33
C LYS A 293 17.09 6.06 14.25
N ILE A 294 16.60 6.63 13.16
CA ILE A 294 15.15 6.83 12.93
C ILE A 294 14.42 5.48 12.86
N LEU A 295 15.01 4.49 12.20
CA LEU A 295 14.48 3.13 12.14
C LEU A 295 14.40 2.50 13.54
N ASP A 296 15.46 2.62 14.33
CA ASP A 296 15.51 2.09 15.70
C ASP A 296 14.44 2.78 16.58
N GLU A 297 14.25 4.09 16.45
CA GLU A 297 13.18 4.83 17.13
C GLU A 297 11.79 4.32 16.72
N ALA A 298 11.53 4.14 15.43
CA ALA A 298 10.27 3.60 14.93
C ALA A 298 10.03 2.15 15.41
N GLN A 299 11.10 1.36 15.60
CA GLN A 299 11.01 0.01 16.11
C GLN A 299 10.54 -0.05 17.57
N THR A 300 10.77 1.01 18.37
CA THR A 300 10.37 1.05 19.79
C THR A 300 8.86 1.20 20.01
N THR A 301 8.13 1.73 19.03
CA THR A 301 6.68 1.96 19.12
C THR A 301 5.86 0.90 18.41
N VAL A 302 6.50 -0.13 17.83
CA VAL A 302 5.81 -1.22 17.14
C VAL A 302 4.95 -2.02 18.10
N PHE A 303 3.66 -2.09 17.79
CA PHE A 303 2.75 -3.04 18.40
C PHE A 303 2.78 -4.38 17.64
N SER A 304 3.17 -5.45 18.32
CA SER A 304 3.04 -6.83 17.82
C SER A 304 1.78 -7.47 18.42
N PRO A 305 0.68 -7.60 17.66
CA PRO A 305 -0.54 -8.22 18.17
C PRO A 305 -0.31 -9.72 18.44
N SER A 306 -1.09 -10.26 19.38
CA SER A 306 -1.29 -11.71 19.45
C SER A 306 -2.03 -12.16 18.20
N ARG A 307 -1.44 -13.06 17.42
CA ARG A 307 -2.02 -13.61 16.19
C ARG A 307 -2.87 -14.85 16.43
N GLY A 308 -3.03 -15.26 17.69
CA GLY A 308 -3.70 -16.49 18.07
C GLY A 308 -2.94 -17.73 17.61
N LYS A 309 -3.57 -18.90 17.76
CA LYS A 309 -3.11 -20.16 17.18
C LYS A 309 -4.14 -20.63 16.17
N LEU A 310 -3.68 -21.21 15.08
CA LEU A 310 -4.58 -21.88 14.14
C LEU A 310 -5.28 -23.03 14.87
N ASP A 311 -6.61 -22.99 14.88
CA ASP A 311 -7.44 -24.02 15.49
C ASP A 311 -8.39 -24.58 14.42
N ALA A 312 -7.99 -25.73 13.88
CA ALA A 312 -8.75 -26.41 12.84
C ALA A 312 -10.09 -26.96 13.37
N GLU A 313 -10.18 -27.29 14.67
CA GLU A 313 -11.41 -27.80 15.26
C GLU A 313 -12.44 -26.68 15.42
N LEU A 314 -12.04 -25.52 15.94
CA LEU A 314 -12.89 -24.33 16.00
C LEU A 314 -13.30 -23.86 14.60
N SER A 315 -12.39 -23.90 13.63
CA SER A 315 -12.70 -23.57 12.25
C SER A 315 -13.76 -24.52 11.66
N CYS A 316 -13.62 -25.83 11.89
CA CYS A 316 -14.61 -26.83 11.46
C CYS A 316 -15.96 -26.63 12.18
N ALA A 317 -15.93 -26.39 13.49
CA ALA A 317 -17.13 -26.16 14.29
C ALA A 317 -17.88 -24.90 13.82
N ALA A 318 -17.16 -23.83 13.50
CA ALA A 318 -17.76 -22.63 12.92
C ALA A 318 -18.35 -22.91 11.53
N ALA A 319 -17.63 -23.60 10.64
CA ALA A 319 -18.16 -23.98 9.34
C ALA A 319 -19.45 -24.81 9.49
N GLN A 320 -19.53 -25.73 10.44
CA GLN A 320 -20.77 -26.47 10.74
C GLN A 320 -21.87 -25.56 11.29
N LYS A 321 -21.56 -24.72 12.28
CA LYS A 321 -22.48 -23.73 12.89
C LYS A 321 -23.10 -22.83 11.84
N TYR A 322 -22.32 -22.41 10.85
CA TYR A 322 -22.76 -21.54 9.77
C TYR A 322 -23.08 -22.30 8.49
N GLY A 323 -23.36 -23.62 8.51
CA GLY A 323 -23.87 -24.34 7.34
C GLY A 323 -22.94 -24.36 6.11
N GLY A 324 -21.63 -24.38 6.33
CA GLY A 324 -20.59 -24.37 5.30
C GLY A 324 -20.05 -22.98 4.95
N TYR A 325 -20.55 -21.92 5.58
CA TYR A 325 -20.06 -20.55 5.39
C TYR A 325 -18.97 -20.19 6.41
N TRP A 326 -18.05 -19.29 6.01
CA TRP A 326 -17.10 -18.68 6.94
C TRP A 326 -17.81 -17.74 7.91
N GLY A 327 -17.43 -17.75 9.18
CA GLY A 327 -17.98 -16.87 10.21
C GLY A 327 -17.16 -16.86 11.50
N PRO A 328 -17.54 -16.05 12.51
CA PRO A 328 -16.82 -15.95 13.78
C PRO A 328 -16.73 -17.29 14.51
N PHE A 329 -15.51 -17.68 14.90
CA PHE A 329 -15.22 -18.98 15.53
C PHE A 329 -14.63 -18.86 16.95
N VAL A 330 -14.50 -17.63 17.45
CA VAL A 330 -14.24 -17.31 18.85
C VAL A 330 -15.48 -16.60 19.40
N GLU A 331 -15.90 -16.97 20.60
CA GLU A 331 -16.99 -16.30 21.33
C GLU A 331 -16.53 -14.97 21.93
#